data_AF-A0A3L7X5P2-F1
#
_entry.id   AF-A0A3L7X5P2-F1
#
_cell.length_a   1.000
_cell.length_b   1.000
_cell.length_c   1.000
_cell.angle_alpha   90.00
_cell.angle_beta   90.00
_cell.angle_gamma   90.00
#
_symmetry.space_group_name_H-M   'P 1'
#
loop_
_entity.id
_entity.type
_entity.pdbx_description
1 polymer ?
#
loop_
_entity_poly.entity_id
_entity_poly.type
_entity_poly.pdbx_seq_one_letter_code
_entity_poly.pdbx_strand_id
1 'polypeptide(L)'
;MTELRTPEEYTDRLEQSYKRFSETLALLEPAEYNAACLPEGWTPTAIVAHVAFWDDFQRRRMEAALTGAWAEDFPRPAEDNNIRAAADGWRAWEDVLAEADANRQKLVDFSRGLSAEQIAALYREDGKERPVLQILLEQMARHAREHAQTIQQYCGSWQRWGRTGFRVFYARQSWNFLDTISGLSEATCLGVPVVGVWCVREMLAHVLVWDEYCYQLAKQWPAVELTSLAAWINGGFDEVNERLVAEKAGMGMIDLLDALVTVHRRILRHYDKLSDEAIQTVCEYGWGQKDTLVGVLYGIASHTAEHAAHLYEARRDGLLRA
;
A
#
# COMPACT_ATOMS: atom_id res chain seq x y z
N MET A 1 -16.48 22.45 10.01
CA MET A 1 -15.97 22.97 8.73
C MET A 1 -14.56 22.44 8.60
N THR A 2 -14.29 21.57 7.64
CA THR A 2 -12.91 21.12 7.39
C THR A 2 -12.12 22.31 6.86
N GLU A 3 -10.97 22.63 7.45
CA GLU A 3 -10.11 23.71 6.95
C GLU A 3 -9.78 23.49 5.47
N LEU A 4 -9.84 24.57 4.69
CA LEU A 4 -9.43 24.57 3.29
C LEU A 4 -7.94 24.29 3.24
N ARG A 5 -7.55 23.26 2.48
CA ARG A 5 -6.15 22.91 2.29
C ARG A 5 -5.45 23.94 1.42
N THR A 6 -4.15 24.10 1.66
CA THR A 6 -3.29 24.94 0.83
C THR A 6 -3.02 24.27 -0.54
N PRO A 7 -2.60 25.04 -1.57
CA PRO A 7 -2.13 24.46 -2.83
C PRO A 7 -1.00 23.45 -2.65
N GLU A 8 -0.09 23.69 -1.71
CA GLU A 8 1.01 22.78 -1.37
C GLU A 8 0.47 21.45 -0.82
N GLU A 9 -0.48 21.47 0.12
CA GLU A 9 -1.09 20.26 0.66
C GLU A 9 -1.84 19.45 -0.41
N TYR A 10 -2.46 20.10 -1.40
CA TYR A 10 -3.07 19.39 -2.53
C TYR A 10 -2.02 18.73 -3.43
N THR A 11 -0.92 19.45 -3.70
CA THR A 11 0.21 18.97 -4.50
C THR A 11 0.85 17.76 -3.85
N ASP A 12 1.18 17.85 -2.56
CA ASP A 12 1.76 16.76 -1.78
C ASP A 12 0.87 15.51 -1.79
N ARG A 13 -0.45 15.68 -1.67
CA ARG A 13 -1.39 14.55 -1.71
C ARG A 13 -1.44 13.90 -3.08
N LEU A 14 -1.38 14.68 -4.16
CA LEU A 14 -1.32 14.15 -5.53
C LEU A 14 -0.03 13.36 -5.75
N GLU A 15 1.11 13.89 -5.33
CA GLU A 15 2.41 13.21 -5.40
C GLU A 15 2.43 11.93 -4.56
N GLN A 16 2.03 12.00 -3.29
CA GLN A 16 1.99 10.84 -2.40
C GLN A 16 1.03 9.75 -2.88
N SER A 17 -0.15 10.13 -3.40
CA SER A 17 -1.12 9.17 -3.94
C SER A 17 -0.58 8.40 -5.14
N TYR A 18 0.11 9.10 -6.05
CA TYR A 18 0.67 8.49 -7.25
C TYR A 18 1.95 7.72 -6.98
N LYS A 19 2.80 8.19 -6.05
CA LYS A 19 3.94 7.43 -5.55
C LYS A 19 3.50 6.06 -5.03
N ARG A 20 2.47 6.01 -4.17
CA ARG A 20 1.90 4.74 -3.68
C ARG A 20 1.36 3.86 -4.80
N PHE A 21 0.67 4.46 -5.77
CA PHE A 21 0.21 3.73 -6.95
C PHE A 21 1.38 3.10 -7.71
N SER A 22 2.41 3.89 -8.01
CA SER A 22 3.61 3.45 -8.74
C SER A 22 4.40 2.37 -8.00
N GLU A 23 4.61 2.53 -6.70
CA GLU A 23 5.26 1.53 -5.85
C GLU A 23 4.45 0.22 -5.80
N THR A 24 3.13 0.30 -5.85
CA THR A 24 2.27 -0.88 -5.89
C THR A 24 2.33 -1.59 -7.24
N LEU A 25 2.45 -0.86 -8.36
CA LEU A 25 2.66 -1.45 -9.68
C LEU A 25 3.98 -2.23 -9.75
N ALA A 26 5.01 -1.78 -9.04
CA ALA A 26 6.29 -2.48 -8.97
C ALA A 26 6.22 -3.86 -8.30
N LEU A 27 5.09 -4.20 -7.65
CA LEU A 27 4.83 -5.52 -7.09
C LEU A 27 4.33 -6.52 -8.13
N LEU A 28 3.97 -6.08 -9.34
CA LEU A 28 3.49 -6.92 -10.42
C LEU A 28 4.64 -7.47 -11.27
N GLU A 29 4.52 -8.73 -11.65
CA GLU A 29 5.43 -9.39 -12.59
C GLU A 29 5.03 -9.06 -14.04
N PRO A 30 5.97 -9.04 -15.00
CA PRO A 30 5.66 -8.73 -16.40
C PRO A 30 4.58 -9.61 -17.03
N ALA A 31 4.47 -10.88 -16.59
CA ALA A 31 3.43 -11.79 -17.06
C ALA A 31 2.00 -11.36 -16.63
N GLU A 32 1.88 -10.50 -15.63
CA GLU A 32 0.60 -10.07 -15.05
C GLU A 32 0.07 -8.78 -15.70
N TYR A 33 0.91 -7.97 -16.36
CA TYR A 33 0.55 -6.63 -16.85
C TYR A 33 -0.73 -6.61 -17.70
N ASN A 34 -0.90 -7.62 -18.57
CA ASN A 34 -2.06 -7.74 -19.45
C ASN A 34 -3.02 -8.87 -19.04
N ALA A 35 -2.85 -9.44 -17.84
CA ALA A 35 -3.77 -10.46 -17.32
C ALA A 35 -5.02 -9.78 -16.74
N ALA A 36 -6.21 -10.26 -17.12
CA ALA A 36 -7.50 -9.80 -16.59
C ALA A 36 -7.72 -10.33 -15.17
N CYS A 37 -6.97 -9.78 -14.21
CA CYS A 37 -6.88 -10.30 -12.85
C CYS A 37 -7.46 -9.37 -11.78
N LEU A 38 -7.95 -8.19 -12.18
CA LEU A 38 -8.50 -7.17 -11.28
C LEU A 38 -10.04 -7.15 -11.34
N PRO A 39 -10.73 -6.45 -10.40
CA PRO A 39 -12.18 -6.32 -10.43
C PRO A 39 -12.71 -5.88 -11.80
N GLU A 40 -13.92 -6.32 -12.14
CA GLU A 40 -14.53 -6.12 -13.47
C GLU A 40 -13.73 -6.71 -14.65
N GLY A 41 -12.74 -7.57 -14.37
CA GLY A 41 -11.90 -8.21 -15.38
C GLY A 41 -10.85 -7.28 -15.99
N TRP A 42 -10.53 -6.16 -15.32
CA TRP A 42 -9.52 -5.23 -15.83
C TRP A 42 -8.11 -5.83 -15.72
N THR A 43 -7.24 -5.41 -16.65
CA THR A 43 -5.81 -5.69 -16.57
C THR A 43 -5.09 -4.59 -15.80
N PRO A 44 -3.90 -4.86 -15.22
CA PRO A 44 -3.06 -3.79 -14.69
C PRO A 44 -2.77 -2.68 -15.70
N THR A 45 -2.47 -3.01 -16.95
CA THR A 45 -2.29 -2.03 -18.05
C THR A 45 -3.52 -1.14 -18.21
N ALA A 46 -4.74 -1.71 -18.15
CA ALA A 46 -5.97 -0.95 -18.24
C ALA A 46 -6.17 0.01 -17.06
N ILE A 47 -5.81 -0.40 -15.83
CA ILE A 47 -5.84 0.51 -14.66
C ILE A 47 -4.85 1.66 -14.84
N VAL A 48 -3.62 1.40 -15.29
CA VAL A 48 -2.61 2.45 -15.51
C VAL A 48 -3.09 3.46 -16.56
N ALA A 49 -3.59 2.98 -17.69
CA ALA A 49 -4.16 3.84 -18.73
C ALA A 49 -5.41 4.61 -18.23
N HIS A 50 -6.23 3.99 -17.38
CA HIS A 50 -7.39 4.63 -16.77
C HIS A 50 -6.98 5.78 -15.84
N VAL A 51 -5.95 5.60 -15.00
CA VAL A 51 -5.39 6.67 -14.15
C VAL A 51 -4.81 7.78 -15.03
N ALA A 52 -4.01 7.44 -16.05
CA ALA A 52 -3.43 8.41 -16.98
C ALA A 52 -4.49 9.28 -17.67
N PHE A 53 -5.58 8.65 -18.13
CA PHE A 53 -6.69 9.33 -18.78
C PHE A 53 -7.38 10.31 -17.83
N TRP A 54 -7.74 9.87 -16.62
CA TRP A 54 -8.48 10.72 -15.69
C TRP A 54 -7.64 11.86 -15.13
N ASP A 55 -6.34 11.67 -14.93
CA ASP A 55 -5.42 12.75 -14.55
C ASP A 55 -5.41 13.87 -15.61
N ASP A 56 -5.25 13.52 -16.89
CA ASP A 56 -5.26 14.51 -17.96
C ASP A 56 -6.64 15.14 -18.19
N PHE A 57 -7.70 14.32 -18.19
CA PHE A 57 -9.07 14.78 -18.40
C PHE A 57 -9.49 15.77 -17.30
N GLN A 58 -9.25 15.44 -16.03
CA GLN A 58 -9.63 16.30 -14.91
C GLN A 58 -8.71 17.52 -14.77
N ARG A 59 -7.43 17.42 -15.16
CA ARG A 59 -6.57 18.61 -15.27
C ARG A 59 -7.12 19.60 -16.28
N ARG A 60 -7.44 19.14 -17.51
CA ARG A 60 -8.10 19.99 -18.51
C ARG A 60 -9.40 20.57 -17.94
N ARG A 61 -10.13 19.77 -17.13
CA ARG A 61 -11.25 20.18 -16.24
C ARG A 61 -11.07 21.43 -15.46
N MET A 62 -10.00 21.45 -14.72
CA MET A 62 -9.73 22.60 -13.88
C MET A 62 -9.24 23.79 -14.73
N GLU A 63 -8.48 23.56 -15.80
CA GLU A 63 -8.00 24.62 -16.71
C GLU A 63 -9.13 25.37 -17.42
N ALA A 64 -10.09 24.66 -18.01
CA ALA A 64 -11.18 25.36 -18.70
C ALA A 64 -12.19 25.98 -17.72
N ALA A 65 -12.29 25.49 -16.47
CA ALA A 65 -13.03 26.19 -15.42
C ALA A 65 -12.39 27.55 -15.08
N LEU A 66 -11.05 27.60 -14.97
CA LEU A 66 -10.31 28.83 -14.69
C LEU A 66 -10.45 29.90 -15.79
N THR A 67 -10.57 29.49 -17.04
CA THR A 67 -10.72 30.40 -18.18
C THR A 67 -12.18 30.81 -18.44
N GLY A 68 -13.12 30.32 -17.63
CA GLY A 68 -14.57 30.52 -17.84
C GLY A 68 -15.14 29.78 -19.05
N ALA A 69 -14.31 28.99 -19.75
CA ALA A 69 -14.71 28.18 -20.90
C ALA A 69 -15.54 26.94 -20.50
N TRP A 70 -15.63 26.64 -19.20
CA TRP A 70 -16.29 25.45 -18.66
C TRP A 70 -17.51 25.76 -17.81
N ALA A 71 -18.39 26.65 -18.27
CA ALA A 71 -19.71 26.74 -17.69
C ALA A 71 -20.62 25.58 -18.16
N GLU A 72 -20.59 25.18 -19.45
CA GLU A 72 -21.55 24.20 -20.00
C GLU A 72 -21.01 23.31 -21.17
N ASP A 73 -19.85 23.61 -21.80
CA ASP A 73 -19.49 23.05 -23.13
C ASP A 73 -18.35 22.00 -23.18
N PHE A 74 -17.73 21.61 -22.07
CA PHE A 74 -16.62 20.65 -22.17
C PHE A 74 -17.09 19.23 -22.50
N PRO A 75 -16.47 18.56 -23.49
CA PRO A 75 -16.88 17.23 -23.89
C PRO A 75 -16.72 16.21 -22.76
N ARG A 76 -17.83 15.57 -22.38
CA ARG A 76 -17.78 14.40 -21.51
C ARG A 76 -17.08 13.24 -22.25
N PRO A 77 -16.43 12.32 -21.54
CA PRO A 77 -15.92 11.11 -22.18
C PRO A 77 -17.08 10.40 -22.89
N ALA A 78 -16.87 10.06 -24.17
CA ALA A 78 -17.90 9.42 -24.99
C ALA A 78 -18.10 7.94 -24.61
N GLU A 79 -17.09 7.32 -24.01
CA GLU A 79 -17.06 5.92 -23.64
C GLU A 79 -17.11 5.74 -22.12
N ASP A 80 -17.78 4.67 -21.69
CA ASP A 80 -17.73 4.19 -20.32
C ASP A 80 -16.32 3.68 -19.97
N ASN A 81 -16.00 3.65 -18.67
CA ASN A 81 -14.73 3.18 -18.16
C ASN A 81 -14.43 1.72 -18.54
N ASN A 82 -15.42 0.83 -18.53
CA ASN A 82 -15.20 -0.58 -18.89
C ASN A 82 -14.90 -0.75 -20.37
N ILE A 83 -15.58 0.00 -21.25
CA ILE A 83 -15.28 0.03 -22.69
C ILE A 83 -13.84 0.50 -22.91
N ARG A 84 -13.43 1.61 -22.26
CA ARG A 84 -12.05 2.09 -22.36
C ARG A 84 -11.04 1.08 -21.82
N ALA A 85 -11.30 0.49 -20.66
CA ALA A 85 -10.40 -0.49 -20.03
C ALA A 85 -10.18 -1.72 -20.93
N ALA A 86 -11.23 -2.18 -21.61
CA ALA A 86 -11.12 -3.28 -22.57
C ALA A 86 -10.25 -2.93 -23.80
N ALA A 87 -10.29 -1.68 -24.25
CA ALA A 87 -9.44 -1.19 -25.35
C ALA A 87 -7.99 -0.94 -24.89
N ASP A 88 -7.80 -0.34 -23.73
CA ASP A 88 -6.50 0.03 -23.17
C ASP A 88 -5.70 -1.19 -22.68
N GLY A 89 -6.37 -2.29 -22.30
CA GLY A 89 -5.72 -3.47 -21.70
C GLY A 89 -4.73 -4.23 -22.59
N TRP A 90 -4.63 -3.89 -23.88
CA TRP A 90 -3.70 -4.49 -24.85
C TRP A 90 -2.54 -3.58 -25.22
N ARG A 91 -2.49 -2.36 -24.68
CA ARG A 91 -1.43 -1.40 -24.95
C ARG A 91 -0.11 -1.89 -24.36
N ALA A 92 1.01 -1.38 -24.87
CA ALA A 92 2.31 -1.65 -24.27
C ALA A 92 2.38 -1.05 -22.86
N TRP A 93 2.88 -1.84 -21.91
CA TRP A 93 2.96 -1.46 -20.50
C TRP A 93 3.79 -0.19 -20.30
N GLU A 94 4.94 -0.13 -20.96
CA GLU A 94 5.87 0.98 -20.86
C GLU A 94 5.26 2.28 -21.40
N ASP A 95 4.46 2.20 -22.46
CA ASP A 95 3.78 3.36 -23.05
C ASP A 95 2.69 3.90 -22.12
N VAL A 96 1.87 3.04 -21.52
CA VAL A 96 0.81 3.49 -20.60
C VAL A 96 1.40 4.03 -19.30
N LEU A 97 2.49 3.44 -18.82
CA LEU A 97 3.17 3.90 -17.60
C LEU A 97 3.81 5.27 -17.82
N ALA A 98 4.53 5.46 -18.95
CA ALA A 98 5.09 6.76 -19.30
C ALA A 98 4.00 7.83 -19.50
N GLU A 99 2.85 7.46 -20.08
CA GLU A 99 1.71 8.38 -20.19
C GLU A 99 1.15 8.75 -18.81
N ALA A 100 0.99 7.78 -17.91
CA ALA A 100 0.52 8.02 -16.54
C ALA A 100 1.46 8.96 -15.78
N ASP A 101 2.78 8.72 -15.85
CA ASP A 101 3.79 9.56 -15.20
C ASP A 101 3.74 10.99 -15.74
N ALA A 102 3.69 11.15 -17.06
CA ALA A 102 3.62 12.46 -17.70
C ALA A 102 2.33 13.21 -17.34
N ASN A 103 1.18 12.53 -17.30
CA ASN A 103 -0.10 13.17 -17.01
C ASN A 103 -0.24 13.51 -15.52
N ARG A 104 0.26 12.66 -14.61
CA ARG A 104 0.36 12.99 -13.20
C ARG A 104 1.25 14.21 -12.98
N GLN A 105 2.43 14.26 -13.61
CA GLN A 105 3.34 15.40 -13.45
C GLN A 105 2.67 16.70 -13.90
N LYS A 106 1.95 16.71 -15.03
CA LYS A 106 1.18 17.89 -15.48
C LYS A 106 0.12 18.30 -14.46
N LEU A 107 -0.57 17.35 -13.84
CA LEU A 107 -1.59 17.62 -12.82
C LEU A 107 -0.97 18.20 -11.53
N VAL A 108 0.18 17.68 -11.12
CA VAL A 108 0.98 18.18 -9.99
C VAL A 108 1.46 19.61 -10.25
N ASP A 109 2.04 19.86 -11.42
CA ASP A 109 2.53 21.19 -11.81
C ASP A 109 1.39 22.20 -11.92
N PHE A 110 0.24 21.77 -12.46
CA PHE A 110 -0.98 22.56 -12.47
C PHE A 110 -1.42 22.93 -11.05
N SER A 111 -1.51 21.95 -10.14
CA SER A 111 -1.87 22.16 -8.73
C SER A 111 -0.94 23.17 -8.03
N ARG A 112 0.37 23.05 -8.27
CA ARG A 112 1.39 23.95 -7.70
C ARG A 112 1.24 25.39 -8.18
N GLY A 113 0.70 25.60 -9.38
CA GLY A 113 0.47 26.92 -9.96
C GLY A 113 -0.81 27.63 -9.48
N LEU A 114 -1.66 26.96 -8.70
CA LEU A 114 -2.93 27.53 -8.24
C LEU A 114 -2.77 28.42 -7.01
N SER A 115 -3.58 29.46 -6.92
CA SER A 115 -3.78 30.22 -5.69
C SER A 115 -4.85 29.58 -4.80
N ALA A 116 -4.83 29.88 -3.50
CA ALA A 116 -5.87 29.41 -2.57
C ALA A 116 -7.26 29.93 -2.97
N GLU A 117 -7.34 31.15 -3.50
CA GLU A 117 -8.59 31.76 -4.00
C GLU A 117 -9.12 31.02 -5.22
N GLN A 118 -8.25 30.60 -6.15
CA GLN A 118 -8.65 29.81 -7.31
C GLN A 118 -9.20 28.44 -6.90
N ILE A 119 -8.58 27.79 -5.91
CA ILE A 119 -9.04 26.49 -5.40
C ILE A 119 -10.41 26.63 -4.73
N ALA A 120 -10.61 27.68 -3.92
CA ALA A 120 -11.85 27.92 -3.18
C ALA A 120 -12.97 28.55 -4.01
N ALA A 121 -12.66 29.09 -5.20
CA ALA A 121 -13.63 29.76 -6.06
C ALA A 121 -14.74 28.81 -6.51
N LEU A 122 -15.94 29.37 -6.66
CA LEU A 122 -17.07 28.64 -7.21
C LEU A 122 -17.07 28.79 -8.73
N TYR A 123 -17.20 27.65 -9.40
CA TYR A 123 -17.34 27.56 -10.85
C TYR A 123 -18.71 26.97 -11.16
N ARG A 124 -19.38 27.54 -12.17
CA ARG A 124 -20.65 27.00 -12.65
C ARG A 124 -20.39 25.74 -13.45
N GLU A 125 -21.08 24.66 -13.12
CA GLU A 125 -21.00 23.39 -13.82
C GLU A 125 -22.34 22.64 -13.69
N ASP A 126 -22.89 22.15 -14.80
CA ASP A 126 -24.22 21.51 -14.86
C ASP A 126 -25.32 22.38 -14.22
N GLY A 127 -25.25 23.69 -14.44
CA GLY A 127 -26.18 24.67 -13.86
C GLY A 127 -26.03 24.91 -12.35
N LYS A 128 -24.96 24.41 -11.72
CA LYS A 128 -24.70 24.56 -10.28
C LYS A 128 -23.34 25.21 -10.02
N GLU A 129 -23.26 26.11 -9.05
CA GLU A 129 -21.99 26.65 -8.58
C GLU A 129 -21.37 25.71 -7.54
N ARG A 130 -20.13 25.31 -7.76
CA ARG A 130 -19.38 24.42 -6.84
C ARG A 130 -17.88 24.71 -6.88
N PRO A 131 -17.12 24.38 -5.83
CA PRO A 131 -15.66 24.51 -5.83
C PRO A 131 -15.03 23.37 -6.65
N VAL A 132 -15.13 23.46 -7.98
CA VAL A 132 -14.73 22.40 -8.92
C VAL A 132 -13.28 21.99 -8.71
N LEU A 133 -12.37 22.95 -8.60
CA LEU A 133 -10.93 22.69 -8.42
C LEU A 133 -10.68 21.92 -7.13
N GLN A 134 -11.22 22.39 -6.00
CA GLN A 134 -11.11 21.71 -4.71
C GLN A 134 -11.58 20.26 -4.78
N ILE A 135 -12.79 20.03 -5.32
CA ILE A 135 -13.40 18.69 -5.40
C ILE A 135 -12.54 17.76 -6.26
N LEU A 136 -12.04 18.24 -7.39
CA LEU A 136 -11.30 17.40 -8.33
C LEU A 136 -9.88 17.10 -7.86
N LEU A 137 -9.18 18.05 -7.25
CA LEU A 137 -7.87 17.78 -6.64
C LEU A 137 -8.00 16.72 -5.53
N GLU A 138 -9.04 16.79 -4.69
CA GLU A 138 -9.32 15.76 -3.69
C GLU A 138 -9.66 14.41 -4.32
N GLN A 139 -10.48 14.43 -5.38
CA GLN A 139 -10.90 13.22 -6.07
C GLN A 139 -9.71 12.54 -6.76
N MET A 140 -8.81 13.27 -7.42
CA MET A 140 -7.66 12.69 -8.13
C MET A 140 -6.62 12.10 -7.18
N ALA A 141 -6.40 12.73 -6.03
CA ALA A 141 -5.55 12.14 -4.98
C ALA A 141 -6.20 10.90 -4.34
N ARG A 142 -7.54 10.82 -4.29
CA ARG A 142 -8.25 9.63 -3.81
C ARG A 142 -8.24 8.52 -4.87
N HIS A 143 -8.49 8.84 -6.13
CA HIS A 143 -8.61 7.91 -7.25
C HIS A 143 -7.35 7.06 -7.46
N ALA A 144 -6.16 7.69 -7.48
CA ALA A 144 -4.90 6.93 -7.56
C ALA A 144 -4.69 6.00 -6.35
N ARG A 145 -5.12 6.42 -5.15
CA ARG A 145 -5.04 5.57 -3.94
C ARG A 145 -6.01 4.39 -4.00
N GLU A 146 -7.22 4.61 -4.50
CA GLU A 146 -8.22 3.54 -4.68
C GLU A 146 -7.68 2.46 -5.63
N HIS A 147 -7.07 2.85 -6.75
CA HIS A 147 -6.47 1.90 -7.69
C HIS A 147 -5.19 1.23 -7.15
N ALA A 148 -4.38 1.95 -6.38
CA ALA A 148 -3.27 1.35 -5.64
C ALA A 148 -3.79 0.25 -4.69
N GLN A 149 -4.87 0.52 -3.96
CA GLN A 149 -5.50 -0.46 -3.08
C GLN A 149 -6.03 -1.67 -3.85
N THR A 150 -6.65 -1.47 -5.02
CA THR A 150 -7.12 -2.58 -5.87
C THR A 150 -5.97 -3.50 -6.30
N ILE A 151 -4.84 -2.94 -6.73
CA ILE A 151 -3.67 -3.74 -7.11
C ILE A 151 -3.08 -4.42 -5.87
N GLN A 152 -2.99 -3.73 -4.74
CA GLN A 152 -2.49 -4.31 -3.49
C GLN A 152 -3.34 -5.50 -3.03
N GLN A 153 -4.67 -5.41 -3.16
CA GLN A 153 -5.59 -6.51 -2.85
C GLN A 153 -5.34 -7.71 -3.77
N TYR A 154 -5.14 -7.48 -5.07
CA TYR A 154 -4.75 -8.56 -5.99
C TYR A 154 -3.40 -9.17 -5.59
N CYS A 155 -2.41 -8.35 -5.28
CA CYS A 155 -1.09 -8.78 -4.83
C CYS A 155 -1.15 -9.61 -3.54
N GLY A 156 -2.14 -9.39 -2.68
CA GLY A 156 -2.39 -10.17 -1.47
C GLY A 156 -3.48 -11.22 -1.60
N SER A 157 -3.88 -11.61 -2.82
CA SER A 157 -5.02 -12.50 -3.04
C SER A 157 -4.64 -13.96 -3.26
N TRP A 158 -5.58 -14.85 -2.94
CA TRP A 158 -5.48 -16.27 -3.35
C TRP A 158 -5.40 -16.43 -4.88
N GLN A 159 -6.09 -15.57 -5.64
CA GLN A 159 -6.10 -15.61 -7.10
C GLN A 159 -4.71 -15.47 -7.70
N ARG A 160 -3.85 -14.60 -7.13
CA ARG A 160 -2.48 -14.41 -7.60
C ARG A 160 -1.60 -15.61 -7.31
N TRP A 161 -1.64 -16.10 -6.08
CA TRP A 161 -0.60 -16.99 -5.56
C TRP A 161 -0.99 -18.47 -5.53
N GLY A 162 -2.27 -18.77 -5.34
CA GLY A 162 -2.73 -20.05 -4.84
C GLY A 162 -2.02 -20.47 -3.54
N ARG A 163 -2.20 -21.74 -3.14
CA ARG A 163 -1.58 -22.27 -1.91
C ARG A 163 -0.06 -22.24 -1.97
N THR A 164 0.49 -22.90 -2.98
CA THR A 164 1.94 -23.16 -3.04
C THR A 164 2.73 -21.88 -3.29
N GLY A 165 2.23 -21.01 -4.19
CA GLY A 165 2.88 -19.73 -4.47
C GLY A 165 2.92 -18.85 -3.23
N PHE A 166 1.81 -18.75 -2.49
CA PHE A 166 1.75 -17.87 -1.33
C PHE A 166 2.66 -18.38 -0.21
N ARG A 167 2.66 -19.69 0.03
CA ARG A 167 3.54 -20.31 1.01
C ARG A 167 5.02 -20.02 0.74
N VAL A 168 5.43 -20.10 -0.54
CA VAL A 168 6.81 -19.79 -0.97
C VAL A 168 7.12 -18.31 -0.80
N PHE A 169 6.21 -17.43 -1.24
CA PHE A 169 6.33 -15.99 -1.08
C PHE A 169 6.51 -15.60 0.41
N TYR A 170 5.60 -16.05 1.28
CA TYR A 170 5.62 -15.72 2.71
C TYR A 170 6.92 -16.19 3.38
N ALA A 171 7.36 -17.41 3.07
CA ALA A 171 8.63 -17.95 3.57
C ALA A 171 9.83 -17.10 3.11
N ARG A 172 9.84 -16.67 1.85
CA ARG A 172 10.93 -15.86 1.29
C ARG A 172 11.03 -14.49 1.93
N GLN A 173 9.91 -13.83 2.26
CA GLN A 173 9.96 -12.51 2.90
C GLN A 173 10.61 -12.55 4.29
N SER A 174 10.35 -13.60 5.07
CA SER A 174 11.02 -13.79 6.37
C SER A 174 12.53 -13.94 6.19
N TRP A 175 12.99 -14.74 5.23
CA TRP A 175 14.42 -14.89 4.95
C TRP A 175 15.06 -13.62 4.42
N ASN A 176 14.40 -12.91 3.49
CA ASN A 176 14.90 -11.63 2.97
C ASN A 176 15.15 -10.63 4.11
N PHE A 177 14.27 -10.58 5.11
CA PHE A 177 14.43 -9.72 6.28
C PHE A 177 15.62 -10.16 7.15
N LEU A 178 15.73 -11.44 7.47
CA LEU A 178 16.86 -11.97 8.25
C LEU A 178 18.21 -11.83 7.51
N ASP A 179 18.21 -11.88 6.18
CA ASP A 179 19.44 -11.68 5.40
C ASP A 179 19.98 -10.25 5.52
N THR A 180 19.11 -9.25 5.77
CA THR A 180 19.53 -7.84 5.89
C THR A 180 20.52 -7.59 7.03
N ILE A 181 20.47 -8.42 8.08
CA ILE A 181 21.33 -8.28 9.27
C ILE A 181 22.61 -9.11 9.17
N SER A 182 22.77 -9.89 8.10
CA SER A 182 23.95 -10.72 7.90
C SER A 182 25.23 -9.88 7.85
N GLY A 183 26.23 -10.34 8.59
CA GLY A 183 27.54 -9.69 8.69
C GLY A 183 27.57 -8.41 9.53
N LEU A 184 26.47 -7.99 10.16
CA LEU A 184 26.51 -6.90 11.12
C LEU A 184 27.07 -7.37 12.46
N SER A 185 27.89 -6.53 13.10
CA SER A 185 28.31 -6.77 14.49
C SER A 185 27.14 -6.62 15.46
N GLU A 186 27.17 -7.32 16.59
CA GLU A 186 26.15 -7.17 17.63
C GLU A 186 26.10 -5.73 18.17
N ALA A 187 27.24 -5.06 18.29
CA ALA A 187 27.30 -3.66 18.71
C ALA A 187 26.58 -2.73 17.71
N THR A 188 26.71 -2.98 16.40
CA THR A 188 25.96 -2.27 15.36
C THR A 188 24.46 -2.52 15.52
N CYS A 189 24.07 -3.79 15.70
CA CYS A 189 22.67 -4.19 15.81
C CYS A 189 21.95 -3.60 17.04
N LEU A 190 22.69 -3.30 18.11
CA LEU A 190 22.15 -2.75 19.37
C LEU A 190 22.29 -1.23 19.50
N GLY A 191 23.22 -0.61 18.75
CA GLY A 191 23.65 0.76 19.01
C GLY A 191 23.29 1.77 17.93
N VAL A 192 22.94 1.34 16.72
CA VAL A 192 22.72 2.23 15.58
C VAL A 192 21.23 2.37 15.27
N PRO A 193 20.61 3.54 15.50
CA PRO A 193 19.24 3.80 15.10
C PRO A 193 19.09 3.75 13.57
N VAL A 194 18.01 3.12 13.10
CA VAL A 194 17.69 2.96 11.67
C VAL A 194 16.37 3.66 11.35
N VAL A 195 15.31 3.32 12.11
CA VAL A 195 13.98 3.92 11.94
C VAL A 195 13.64 4.72 13.19
N GLY A 196 13.70 6.04 13.08
CA GLY A 196 13.55 6.92 14.24
C GLY A 196 14.58 6.59 15.32
N VAL A 197 14.11 6.06 16.45
CA VAL A 197 14.96 5.68 17.59
C VAL A 197 15.26 4.17 17.64
N TRP A 198 14.66 3.36 16.77
CA TRP A 198 14.82 1.90 16.81
C TRP A 198 16.09 1.48 16.09
N CYS A 199 16.92 0.68 16.77
CA CYS A 199 18.02 -0.03 16.12
C CYS A 199 17.53 -1.35 15.51
N VAL A 200 18.45 -2.10 14.88
CA VAL A 200 18.14 -3.41 14.26
C VAL A 200 17.45 -4.34 15.25
N ARG A 201 17.90 -4.35 16.51
CA ARG A 201 17.32 -5.20 17.55
C ARG A 201 15.87 -4.84 17.89
N GLU A 202 15.52 -3.56 18.02
CA GLU A 202 14.11 -3.17 18.22
C GLU A 202 13.27 -3.47 16.98
N MET A 203 13.81 -3.35 15.76
CA MET A 203 13.11 -3.76 14.54
C MET A 203 12.83 -5.27 14.52
N LEU A 204 13.78 -6.12 14.94
CA LEU A 204 13.56 -7.57 15.08
C LEU A 204 12.49 -7.89 16.13
N ALA A 205 12.52 -7.21 17.28
CA ALA A 205 11.51 -7.36 18.32
C ALA A 205 10.12 -6.95 17.83
N HIS A 206 10.03 -5.84 17.09
CA HIS A 206 8.78 -5.36 16.47
C HIS A 206 8.23 -6.37 15.46
N VAL A 207 9.06 -6.89 14.56
CA VAL A 207 8.60 -7.93 13.61
C VAL A 207 8.16 -9.20 14.33
N LEU A 208 8.89 -9.62 15.39
CA LEU A 208 8.51 -10.78 16.20
C LEU A 208 7.12 -10.61 16.83
N VAL A 209 6.81 -9.42 17.37
CA VAL A 209 5.51 -9.12 17.97
C VAL A 209 4.37 -9.32 16.98
N TRP A 210 4.54 -8.87 15.73
CA TRP A 210 3.52 -9.00 14.69
C TRP A 210 3.45 -10.41 14.10
N ASP A 211 4.56 -11.15 14.05
CA ASP A 211 4.54 -12.58 13.72
C ASP A 211 3.84 -13.41 14.82
N GLU A 212 4.02 -13.07 16.11
CA GLU A 212 3.29 -13.70 17.21
C GLU A 212 1.77 -13.48 17.08
N TYR A 213 1.36 -12.28 16.68
CA TYR A 213 -0.02 -11.97 16.34
C TYR A 213 -0.54 -12.83 15.17
N CYS A 214 0.20 -12.90 14.06
CA CYS A 214 -0.14 -13.76 12.92
C CYS A 214 -0.23 -15.24 13.32
N TYR A 215 0.63 -15.70 14.21
CA TYR A 215 0.56 -17.06 14.73
C TYR A 215 -0.73 -17.30 15.53
N GLN A 216 -1.15 -16.37 16.38
CA GLN A 216 -2.42 -16.50 17.11
C GLN A 216 -3.63 -16.49 16.17
N LEU A 217 -3.60 -15.69 15.12
CA LEU A 217 -4.62 -15.69 14.07
C LEU A 217 -4.66 -17.02 13.32
N ALA A 218 -3.53 -17.45 12.75
CA ALA A 218 -3.45 -18.68 11.96
C ALA A 218 -3.84 -19.94 12.76
N LYS A 219 -3.60 -19.92 14.08
CA LYS A 219 -3.99 -21.00 14.99
C LYS A 219 -5.52 -21.14 15.14
N GLN A 220 -6.26 -20.05 15.03
CA GLN A 220 -7.70 -19.99 15.28
C GLN A 220 -8.53 -19.86 14.00
N TRP A 221 -7.89 -19.60 12.86
CA TRP A 221 -8.59 -19.41 11.59
C TRP A 221 -9.42 -20.65 11.19
N PRO A 222 -10.67 -20.50 10.71
CA PRO A 222 -11.41 -19.27 10.42
C PRO A 222 -12.33 -18.77 11.56
N ALA A 223 -12.19 -19.31 12.77
CA ALA A 223 -13.01 -18.96 13.93
C ALA A 223 -12.17 -18.15 14.94
N VAL A 224 -11.78 -16.94 14.54
CA VAL A 224 -10.92 -16.06 15.34
C VAL A 224 -11.71 -15.47 16.51
N GLU A 225 -11.25 -15.72 17.74
CA GLU A 225 -11.77 -15.09 18.94
C GLU A 225 -10.99 -13.80 19.23
N LEU A 226 -11.57 -12.63 18.99
CA LEU A 226 -10.87 -11.33 19.13
C LEU A 226 -10.35 -11.08 20.56
N THR A 227 -10.97 -11.66 21.58
CA THR A 227 -10.51 -11.58 22.98
C THR A 227 -9.12 -12.19 23.15
N SER A 228 -8.76 -13.21 22.36
CA SER A 228 -7.42 -13.80 22.36
C SER A 228 -6.35 -12.88 21.76
N LEU A 229 -6.77 -11.87 20.99
CA LEU A 229 -5.91 -10.89 20.33
C LEU A 229 -5.84 -9.55 21.09
N ALA A 230 -6.50 -9.45 22.25
CA ALA A 230 -6.63 -8.22 23.02
C ALA A 230 -5.29 -7.52 23.29
N ALA A 231 -4.20 -8.28 23.47
CA ALA A 231 -2.86 -7.74 23.66
C ALA A 231 -2.33 -6.97 22.44
N TRP A 232 -2.82 -7.21 21.23
CA TRP A 232 -2.43 -6.48 20.02
C TRP A 232 -3.46 -5.44 19.61
N ILE A 233 -4.75 -5.69 19.84
CA ILE A 233 -5.83 -4.86 19.25
C ILE A 233 -6.37 -3.77 20.17
N ASN A 234 -6.03 -3.80 21.46
CA ASN A 234 -6.47 -2.78 22.42
C ASN A 234 -5.47 -1.63 22.48
N GLY A 235 -5.81 -0.51 21.82
CA GLY A 235 -5.01 0.73 21.83
C GLY A 235 -4.73 1.25 20.42
N GLY A 236 -4.06 2.40 20.34
CA GLY A 236 -3.49 2.88 19.09
C GLY A 236 -2.29 2.03 18.66
N PHE A 237 -2.00 1.97 17.35
CA PHE A 237 -0.87 1.19 16.83
C PHE A 237 0.47 1.55 17.50
N ASP A 238 0.74 2.84 17.70
CA ASP A 238 1.99 3.30 18.30
C ASP A 238 2.12 2.85 19.77
N GLU A 239 1.03 3.01 20.55
CA GLU A 239 0.97 2.58 21.95
C GLU A 239 1.16 1.05 22.09
N VAL A 240 0.55 0.29 21.17
CA VAL A 240 0.67 -1.17 21.13
C VAL A 240 2.11 -1.57 20.76
N ASN A 241 2.69 -0.95 19.73
CA ASN A 241 4.04 -1.24 19.27
C ASN A 241 5.06 -0.95 20.38
N GLU A 242 5.01 0.23 21.00
CA GLU A 242 5.92 0.61 22.07
C GLU A 242 5.86 -0.38 23.24
N ARG A 243 4.65 -0.70 23.71
CA ARG A 243 4.46 -1.64 24.81
C ARG A 243 4.98 -3.04 24.48
N LEU A 244 4.57 -3.61 23.35
CA LEU A 244 4.91 -4.99 23.00
C LEU A 244 6.41 -5.15 22.65
N VAL A 245 7.05 -4.13 22.08
CA VAL A 245 8.50 -4.11 21.89
C VAL A 245 9.22 -4.02 23.23
N ALA A 246 8.74 -3.18 24.16
CA ALA A 246 9.32 -3.07 25.50
C ALA A 246 9.24 -4.39 26.29
N GLU A 247 8.19 -5.20 26.09
CA GLU A 247 8.08 -6.55 26.67
C GLU A 247 9.21 -7.50 26.19
N LYS A 248 9.86 -7.22 25.05
CA LYS A 248 11.01 -7.97 24.52
C LYS A 248 12.37 -7.42 24.95
N ALA A 249 12.40 -6.39 25.81
CA ALA A 249 13.66 -5.72 26.22
C ALA A 249 14.68 -6.64 26.92
N GLY A 250 14.26 -7.79 27.44
CA GLY A 250 15.15 -8.80 28.01
C GLY A 250 15.79 -9.77 27.00
N MET A 251 15.31 -9.81 25.76
CA MET A 251 15.79 -10.76 24.75
C MET A 251 17.04 -10.24 24.03
N GLY A 252 18.09 -11.06 23.96
CA GLY A 252 19.27 -10.77 23.15
C GLY A 252 19.02 -11.02 21.65
N MET A 253 20.02 -10.72 20.82
CA MET A 253 19.93 -10.94 19.37
C MET A 253 19.65 -12.41 19.02
N ILE A 254 20.34 -13.34 19.68
CA ILE A 254 20.16 -14.78 19.44
C ILE A 254 18.74 -15.24 19.78
N ASP A 255 18.20 -14.80 20.93
CA ASP A 255 16.86 -15.18 21.37
C ASP A 255 15.78 -14.65 20.42
N LEU A 256 15.94 -13.40 19.94
CA LEU A 256 15.02 -12.80 18.98
C LEU A 256 15.03 -13.55 17.64
N LEU A 257 16.20 -13.91 17.13
CA LEU A 257 16.33 -14.64 15.87
C LEU A 257 15.75 -16.07 15.97
N ASP A 258 16.02 -16.78 17.07
CA ASP A 258 15.42 -18.10 17.29
C ASP A 258 13.90 -18.01 17.41
N ALA A 259 13.40 -17.01 18.14
CA ALA A 259 11.97 -16.77 18.28
C ALA A 259 11.29 -16.46 16.93
N LEU A 260 11.87 -15.58 16.11
CA LEU A 260 11.40 -15.23 14.76
C LEU A 260 11.30 -16.47 13.87
N VAL A 261 12.38 -17.25 13.77
CA VAL A 261 12.38 -18.47 12.95
C VAL A 261 11.37 -19.49 13.48
N THR A 262 11.26 -19.61 14.80
CA THR A 262 10.32 -20.54 15.46
C THR A 262 8.87 -20.16 15.20
N VAL A 263 8.49 -18.88 15.40
CA VAL A 263 7.11 -18.42 15.18
C VAL A 263 6.75 -18.52 13.71
N HIS A 264 7.65 -18.14 12.80
CA HIS A 264 7.42 -18.22 11.36
C HIS A 264 7.14 -19.66 10.90
N ARG A 265 7.94 -20.63 11.36
CA ARG A 265 7.69 -22.06 11.11
C ARG A 265 6.34 -22.53 11.65
N ARG A 266 5.90 -22.01 12.79
CA ARG A 266 4.59 -22.33 13.36
C ARG A 266 3.46 -21.75 12.52
N ILE A 267 3.57 -20.50 12.05
CA ILE A 267 2.60 -19.88 11.13
C ILE A 267 2.43 -20.76 9.89
N LEU A 268 3.53 -21.10 9.21
CA LEU A 268 3.49 -21.94 8.01
C LEU A 268 2.92 -23.33 8.30
N ARG A 269 3.24 -23.94 9.46
CA ARG A 269 2.66 -25.23 9.85
C ARG A 269 1.15 -25.16 10.04
N HIS A 270 0.61 -24.05 10.55
CA HIS A 270 -0.83 -23.86 10.67
C HIS A 270 -1.48 -23.61 9.32
N TYR A 271 -0.88 -22.75 8.49
CA TYR A 271 -1.29 -22.52 7.12
C TYR A 271 -1.38 -23.84 6.32
N ASP A 272 -0.36 -24.70 6.42
CA ASP A 272 -0.31 -26.00 5.73
C ASP A 272 -1.40 -26.98 6.18
N LYS A 273 -1.99 -26.80 7.37
CA LYS A 273 -3.05 -27.66 7.91
C LYS A 273 -4.47 -27.21 7.54
N LEU A 274 -4.66 -25.93 7.23
CA LEU A 274 -5.97 -25.40 6.86
C LEU A 274 -6.35 -25.85 5.46
N SER A 275 -7.65 -26.03 5.19
CA SER A 275 -8.15 -26.27 3.82
C SER A 275 -8.09 -24.99 2.97
N ASP A 276 -8.19 -25.12 1.65
CA ASP A 276 -8.19 -23.96 0.75
C ASP A 276 -9.39 -23.04 1.04
N GLU A 277 -10.54 -23.64 1.37
CA GLU A 277 -11.75 -22.91 1.74
C GLU A 277 -11.55 -22.16 3.05
N ALA A 278 -10.95 -22.81 4.06
CA ALA A 278 -10.71 -22.18 5.35
C ALA A 278 -9.77 -20.96 5.22
N ILE A 279 -8.71 -21.07 4.41
CA ILE A 279 -7.77 -19.97 4.15
C ILE A 279 -8.47 -18.77 3.48
N GLN A 280 -9.42 -19.05 2.59
CA GLN A 280 -10.15 -18.03 1.83
C GLN A 280 -11.37 -17.45 2.58
N THR A 281 -11.74 -17.99 3.74
CA THR A 281 -12.79 -17.40 4.57
C THR A 281 -12.38 -16.00 5.02
N VAL A 282 -13.27 -15.02 4.83
CA VAL A 282 -13.09 -13.65 5.34
C VAL A 282 -13.48 -13.60 6.82
N CYS A 283 -12.55 -13.21 7.68
CA CYS A 283 -12.77 -13.09 9.11
C CYS A 283 -12.37 -11.69 9.61
N GLU A 284 -13.00 -11.25 10.69
CA GLU A 284 -12.53 -10.07 11.43
C GLU A 284 -11.27 -10.44 12.22
N TYR A 285 -10.24 -9.60 12.11
CA TYR A 285 -8.94 -9.86 12.77
C TYR A 285 -8.51 -8.76 13.74
N GLY A 286 -9.28 -7.68 13.89
CA GLY A 286 -9.00 -6.57 14.80
C GLY A 286 -9.37 -5.23 14.20
N TRP A 287 -9.60 -4.21 15.04
CA TRP A 287 -9.93 -2.84 14.63
C TRP A 287 -11.08 -2.72 13.59
N GLY A 288 -12.02 -3.66 13.58
CA GLY A 288 -13.11 -3.74 12.60
C GLY A 288 -12.67 -4.14 11.18
N GLN A 289 -11.40 -4.52 10.99
CA GLN A 289 -10.86 -4.95 9.70
C GLN A 289 -11.20 -6.41 9.41
N LYS A 290 -11.44 -6.71 8.14
CA LYS A 290 -11.83 -8.05 7.65
C LYS A 290 -11.05 -8.39 6.39
N ASP A 291 -10.50 -9.60 6.33
CA ASP A 291 -9.83 -10.15 5.15
C ASP A 291 -9.77 -11.68 5.25
N THR A 292 -9.29 -12.32 4.20
CA THR A 292 -8.85 -13.73 4.17
C THR A 292 -7.54 -13.92 4.94
N LEU A 293 -7.20 -15.15 5.30
CA LEU A 293 -5.92 -15.40 5.98
C LEU A 293 -4.72 -15.01 5.09
N VAL A 294 -4.83 -15.23 3.78
CA VAL A 294 -3.78 -14.84 2.82
C VAL A 294 -3.62 -13.32 2.75
N GLY A 295 -4.72 -12.57 2.75
CA GLY A 295 -4.67 -11.11 2.77
C GLY A 295 -3.99 -10.57 4.03
N VAL A 296 -4.35 -11.10 5.21
CA VAL A 296 -3.71 -10.70 6.48
C VAL A 296 -2.22 -11.04 6.51
N LEU A 297 -1.85 -12.28 6.16
CA LEU A 297 -0.45 -12.70 6.13
C LEU A 297 0.35 -11.92 5.08
N TYR A 298 -0.26 -11.59 3.93
CA TYR A 298 0.37 -10.73 2.93
C TYR A 298 0.66 -9.33 3.47
N GLY A 299 -0.30 -8.73 4.17
CA GLY A 299 -0.13 -7.41 4.80
C GLY A 299 1.06 -7.39 5.76
N ILE A 300 1.18 -8.42 6.60
CA ILE A 300 2.28 -8.53 7.56
C ILE A 300 3.61 -8.83 6.87
N ALA A 301 3.65 -9.72 5.88
CA ALA A 301 4.86 -9.96 5.09
C ALA A 301 5.33 -8.70 4.34
N SER A 302 4.39 -7.88 3.86
CA SER A 302 4.70 -6.60 3.20
C SER A 302 5.30 -5.60 4.19
N HIS A 303 4.76 -5.52 5.40
CA HIS A 303 5.32 -4.71 6.49
C HIS A 303 6.72 -5.17 6.89
N THR A 304 6.96 -6.48 6.97
CA THR A 304 8.31 -7.02 7.19
C THR A 304 9.27 -6.64 6.05
N ALA A 305 8.81 -6.65 4.80
CA ALA A 305 9.60 -6.22 3.65
C ALA A 305 9.92 -4.71 3.68
N GLU A 306 9.01 -3.87 4.20
CA GLU A 306 9.27 -2.44 4.45
C GLU A 306 10.43 -2.25 5.44
N HIS A 307 10.43 -2.98 6.55
CA HIS A 307 11.55 -2.95 7.50
C HIS A 307 12.84 -3.49 6.91
N ALA A 308 12.78 -4.51 6.05
CA ALA A 308 13.94 -4.97 5.31
C ALA A 308 14.50 -3.87 4.39
N ALA A 309 13.63 -3.12 3.71
CA ALA A 309 14.02 -2.00 2.85
C ALA A 309 14.71 -0.89 3.65
N HIS A 310 14.20 -0.51 4.82
CA HIS A 310 14.85 0.45 5.73
C HIS A 310 16.27 0.00 6.11
N LEU A 311 16.46 -1.29 6.42
CA LEU A 311 17.78 -1.84 6.75
C LEU A 311 18.72 -1.84 5.53
N TYR A 312 18.24 -2.21 4.35
CA TYR A 312 19.03 -2.15 3.13
C TYR A 312 19.45 -0.71 2.78
N GLU A 313 18.55 0.25 2.93
CA GLU A 313 18.84 1.67 2.75
C GLU A 313 19.91 2.16 3.73
N ALA A 314 19.76 1.88 5.02
CA ALA A 314 20.76 2.23 6.03
C ALA A 314 22.13 1.60 5.75
N ARG A 315 22.18 0.38 5.19
CA ARG A 315 23.44 -0.24 4.74
C ARG A 315 24.03 0.47 3.53
N ARG A 316 23.21 0.74 2.52
CA ARG A 316 23.62 1.47 1.30
C ARG A 316 24.22 2.82 1.64
N ASP A 317 23.63 3.51 2.62
CA ASP A 317 24.04 4.84 3.06
C ASP A 317 25.23 4.78 4.05
N GLY A 318 25.72 3.58 4.37
CA GLY A 318 26.90 3.35 5.19
C GLY A 318 26.69 3.57 6.69
N LEU A 319 25.43 3.66 7.14
CA LEU A 319 25.03 3.77 8.54
C LEU A 319 25.21 2.43 9.28
N LEU A 320 24.79 1.33 8.66
CA LEU A 320 24.98 -0.03 9.17
C LEU A 320 26.23 -0.66 8.52
N ARG A 321 27.37 -0.58 9.22
CA ARG A 321 28.63 -1.20 8.80
C ARG A 321 28.85 -2.54 9.49
N ALA A 322 29.46 -3.46 8.75
CA ALA A 322 29.97 -4.73 9.27
C ALA A 322 31.12 -4.47 10.27
#